data_AF-A0A521YU75-F1
#
_entry.id   AF-A0A521YU75-F1
#
_cell.length_a   1.000
_cell.length_b   1.000
_cell.length_c   1.000
_cell.angle_alpha   90.00
_cell.angle_beta   90.00
_cell.angle_gamma   90.00
#
_symmetry.space_group_name_H-M   'P 1'
#
loop_
_entity.id
_entity.type
_entity.pdbx_description
1 polymer ?
#
loop_
_entity_poly.entity_id
_entity_poly.type
_entity_poly.pdbx_seq_one_letter_code
_entity_poly.pdbx_strand_id
1 'polypeptide(L)' 'MPYRYFTLEQRANLESLIRSQMIAQPGLAGTLERLRTPDYGICVRCGAEIPYVRLMELPAVEYCATCMGSEQML' A
#
# COMPACT_ATOMS: atom_id res chain seq x y z
N MET A 1 -4.22 22.50 3.44
CA MET A 1 -4.42 21.13 2.92
C MET A 1 -3.42 20.21 3.59
N PRO A 2 -3.82 19.11 4.26
CA PRO A 2 -2.84 18.14 4.73
C PRO A 2 -2.24 17.44 3.50
N TYR A 3 -0.92 17.47 3.37
CA TYR A 3 -0.18 16.67 2.38
C TYR A 3 -0.40 15.19 2.73
N ARG A 4 -1.21 14.48 1.93
CA ARG A 4 -1.58 13.06 2.13
C ARG A 4 -0.56 12.09 1.55
N TYR A 5 0.71 12.36 1.79
CA TYR A 5 1.81 11.59 1.19
C TYR A 5 2.68 10.99 2.28
N PHE A 6 3.13 9.76 2.06
CA PHE A 6 4.16 9.17 2.90
C PHE A 6 5.43 10.00 2.85
N THR A 7 6.08 10.11 4.02
CA THR A 7 7.43 10.68 4.12
C THR A 7 8.42 9.89 3.27
N LEU A 8 9.54 10.51 2.90
CA LEU A 8 10.61 9.84 2.16
C LEU A 8 11.10 8.59 2.89
N GLU A 9 11.21 8.67 4.22
CA GLU A 9 11.64 7.56 5.07
C GLU A 9 10.64 6.39 5.04
N GLN A 10 9.34 6.67 5.16
CA GLN A 10 8.31 5.64 5.05
C GLN A 10 8.33 4.94 3.69
N ARG A 11 8.52 5.70 2.60
CA ARG A 11 8.62 5.12 1.25
C ARG A 11 9.86 4.26 1.08
N ALA A 12 11.01 4.70 1.59
CA ALA A 12 12.25 3.92 1.56
C ALA A 12 12.11 2.61 2.35
N ASN A 13 11.48 2.66 3.53
CA ASN A 13 11.22 1.47 4.34
C ASN A 13 10.32 0.46 3.61
N LEU A 14 9.24 0.94 2.98
CA LEU A 14 8.34 0.10 2.18
C LEU A 14 9.07 -0.49 0.96
N GLU A 15 9.90 0.29 0.28
CA GLU A 15 10.69 -0.20 -0.85
C GLU A 15 11.61 -1.34 -0.42
N SER A 16 12.37 -1.14 0.67
CA SER A 16 13.28 -2.15 1.21
C SER A 16 12.52 -3.43 1.59
N LEU A 17 11.36 -3.28 2.22
CA LEU A 17 10.49 -4.38 2.62
C LEU A 17 9.94 -5.16 1.40
N ILE A 18 9.47 -4.46 0.37
CA ILE A 18 8.95 -5.11 -0.84
C ILE A 18 10.07 -5.86 -1.57
N ARG A 19 11.25 -5.24 -1.71
CA ARG A 19 12.40 -5.85 -2.38
C ARG A 19 12.90 -7.11 -1.66
N SER A 20 12.93 -7.11 -0.33
CA SER A 20 13.32 -8.31 0.42
C SER A 20 12.31 -9.45 0.26
N GLN A 21 11.02 -9.13 0.09
CA GLN A 21 9.96 -10.12 -0.12
C GLN A 21 9.80 -10.57 -1.58
N MET A 22 10.27 -9.79 -2.57
CA MET A 22 10.17 -10.16 -4.00
C MET A 22 10.88 -11.46 -4.34
N ILE A 23 11.91 -11.85 -3.57
CA ILE A 23 12.59 -13.14 -3.73
C ILE A 23 11.63 -14.30 -3.46
N ALA A 24 10.74 -14.15 -2.47
CA ALA A 24 9.79 -15.18 -2.07
C ALA A 24 8.42 -15.05 -2.79
N GLN A 25 8.07 -13.86 -3.28
CA GLN A 25 6.77 -13.58 -3.88
C GLN A 25 6.90 -12.80 -5.20
N PRO A 26 6.92 -13.48 -6.36
CA PRO A 26 7.05 -12.82 -7.66
C PRO A 26 5.88 -11.88 -7.98
N GLY A 27 4.72 -12.03 -7.32
CA GLY A 27 3.57 -11.14 -7.44
C GLY A 27 3.78 -9.72 -6.89
N LEU A 28 4.89 -9.45 -6.18
CA LEU A 28 5.17 -8.13 -5.61
C LEU A 28 5.79 -7.12 -6.60
N ALA A 29 6.13 -7.54 -7.82
CA ALA A 29 6.67 -6.63 -8.85
C ALA A 29 5.73 -5.44 -9.10
N GLY A 30 4.43 -5.70 -9.28
CA GLY A 30 3.43 -4.64 -9.46
C GLY A 30 3.24 -3.75 -8.22
N THR A 31 3.51 -4.28 -7.02
CA THR A 31 3.47 -3.48 -5.78
C THR A 31 4.62 -2.47 -5.74
N LEU A 32 5.82 -2.88 -6.17
CA LEU A 32 6.98 -1.99 -6.25
C LEU A 32 6.76 -0.87 -7.28
N GLU A 33 6.16 -1.18 -8.41
CA GLU A 33 5.80 -0.17 -9.42
C GLU A 33 4.79 0.83 -8.86
N ARG A 34 3.75 0.33 -8.18
CA ARG A 34 2.75 1.17 -7.50
C ARG A 34 3.39 2.06 -6.44
N LEU A 35 4.36 1.59 -5.65
CA LEU A 35 5.04 2.41 -4.64
C LEU A 35 5.71 3.67 -5.23
N ARG A 36 6.08 3.65 -6.52
CA ARG A 36 6.68 4.80 -7.21
C ARG A 36 5.65 5.84 -7.64
N THR A 37 4.37 5.50 -7.64
CA THR A 37 3.30 6.45 -7.97
C THR A 37 2.97 7.34 -6.76
N PRO A 38 2.39 8.53 -6.96
CA PRO A 38 1.93 9.38 -5.86
C PRO A 38 0.70 8.81 -5.12
N ASP A 39 -0.02 7.85 -5.72
CA ASP A 39 -1.26 7.28 -5.19
C ASP A 39 -1.05 6.01 -4.34
N TYR A 40 0.20 5.60 -4.11
CA TYR A 40 0.47 4.46 -3.26
C TYR A 40 -0.03 4.69 -1.83
N GLY A 41 -0.74 3.69 -1.30
CA GLY A 41 -1.40 3.78 0.00
C GLY A 41 -2.68 4.61 -0.02
N ILE A 42 -3.25 4.87 -1.19
CA ILE A 42 -4.62 5.39 -1.32
C ILE A 42 -5.55 4.23 -1.67
N CYS A 43 -6.69 4.16 -0.99
CA CYS A 43 -7.69 3.15 -1.25
C CYS A 43 -8.33 3.39 -2.62
N VAL A 44 -8.24 2.40 -3.51
CA VAL A 44 -8.78 2.50 -4.88
C VAL A 44 -10.32 2.62 -4.92
N ARG A 45 -11.01 2.29 -3.82
CA ARG A 45 -12.48 2.36 -3.72
C ARG A 45 -12.96 3.72 -3.21
N CYS A 46 -12.45 4.17 -2.06
CA CYS A 46 -12.98 5.34 -1.38
C CYS A 46 -12.02 6.55 -1.36
N GLY A 47 -10.79 6.39 -1.86
CA GLY A 47 -9.76 7.43 -1.84
C GLY A 47 -9.19 7.74 -0.45
N ALA A 48 -9.55 6.98 0.58
CA ALA A 48 -8.98 7.15 1.92
C ALA A 48 -7.55 6.60 2.00
N GLU A 49 -6.75 7.18 2.89
CA GLU A 49 -5.39 6.71 3.16
C GLU A 49 -5.42 5.32 3.82
N ILE A 50 -4.55 4.43 3.33
CA ILE A 50 -4.25 3.14 3.91
C ILE A 50 -3.12 3.39 4.92
N PRO A 51 -3.32 3.08 6.22
CA PRO A 51 -2.32 3.37 7.24
C PRO A 51 -0.97 2.72 6.94
N TYR A 52 0.12 3.44 7.18
CA TYR A 52 1.49 2.93 6.97
C TYR A 52 1.72 1.57 7.67
N VAL A 53 1.25 1.43 8.91
CA VAL A 53 1.34 0.17 9.67
C VAL A 53 0.70 -1.00 8.94
N ARG A 54 -0.40 -0.78 8.21
CA ARG A 54 -1.09 -1.79 7.41
C ARG A 54 -0.27 -2.19 6.19
N LEU A 55 0.37 -1.22 5.54
CA LEU A 55 1.21 -1.45 4.36
C LEU A 55 2.54 -2.13 4.72
N MET A 56 3.02 -1.94 5.95
CA MET A 56 4.15 -2.71 6.49
C MET A 56 3.82 -4.19 6.70
N GLU A 57 2.56 -4.52 7.00
CA GLU A 57 2.11 -5.92 7.10
C GLU A 57 1.76 -6.51 5.73
N LEU A 58 1.04 -5.74 4.91
CA LEU A 58 0.47 -6.16 3.62
C LEU A 58 0.73 -5.09 2.55
N PRO A 59 1.92 -5.03 1.95
CA PRO A 59 2.29 -3.95 1.03
C PRO A 59 1.52 -3.95 -0.28
N ALA A 60 0.95 -5.10 -0.67
CA ALA A 60 0.16 -5.24 -1.90
C ALA A 60 -1.28 -4.72 -1.78
N VAL A 61 -1.75 -4.40 -0.57
CA VAL A 61 -3.16 -4.04 -0.34
C VAL A 61 -3.56 -2.75 -1.07
N GLU A 62 -4.75 -2.74 -1.67
CA GLU A 62 -5.28 -1.61 -2.45
C GLU A 62 -6.50 -0.96 -1.79
N TYR A 63 -6.97 -1.55 -0.69
CA TYR A 63 -8.19 -1.17 -0.01
C TYR A 63 -7.89 -0.82 1.44
N CYS A 64 -8.57 0.20 1.99
CA CYS A 64 -8.50 0.49 3.41
C CYS A 64 -9.23 -0.60 4.22
N ALA A 65 -8.99 -0.67 5.53
CA ALA A 65 -9.63 -1.65 6.40
C ALA A 65 -11.17 -1.60 6.34
N THR A 66 -11.74 -0.39 6.22
CA THR A 66 -13.18 -0.19 6.04
C THR A 66 -13.69 -0.82 4.74
N CYS A 67 -12.98 -0.60 3.62
CA CYS A 67 -13.39 -1.12 2.31
C CYS A 67 -13.15 -2.63 2.16
N MET A 68 -12.18 -3.18 2.89
CA MET A 68 -11.98 -4.63 2.98
C MET A 68 -13.06 -5.30 3.83
N GLY A 69 -13.40 -4.72 4.98
CA GLY A 69 -14.46 -5.24 5.86
C GLY A 69 -15.88 -5.00 5.35
N SER A 70 -16.06 -4.12 4.36
CA SER A 70 -17.33 -3.97 3.64
C SER A 70 -17.52 -5.10 2.62
N GLU A 71 -17.44 -6.34 3.09
CA GLU A 71 -18.10 -7.48 2.50
C GLU A 71 -19.59 -7.38 2.80
N GLN A 72 -20.31 -6.68 1.94
CA GLN A 72 -21.68 -7.10 1.62
C GLN A 72 -21.70 -7.50 0.15
N MET A 73 -21.66 -8.81 -0.03
CA MET A 73 -22.23 -9.58 -1.15
C MET A 73 -21.38 -9.66 -2.42
N LEU A 74 -20.77 -10.84 -2.63
CA LEU A 74 -21.19 -11.78 -3.68
C LEU A 74 -20.87 -13.21 -3.26
#